data_AF-A0A515KKG7-F1
#
_entry.id   AF-A0A515KKG7-F1
#
_cell.length_a   1.000
_cell.length_b   1.000
_cell.length_c   1.000
_cell.angle_alpha   90.00
_cell.angle_beta   90.00
_cell.angle_gamma   90.00
#
_symmetry.space_group_name_H-M   'P 1'
#
loop_
_entity.id
_entity.type
_entity.pdbx_description
1 polymer ?
#
loop_
_entity_poly.entity_id
_entity_poly.type
_entity_poly.pdbx_seq_one_letter_code
_entity_poly.pdbx_strand_id
1 'polypeptide(L)'
;MTDSTQPDSTPQPGSPKPSRKARKPSTAKAAPEKRMPFHTRADEEPDVYHDHACPAGKRILATNYEEGTGGRQRCSICAKYGYEQYATWMAANLREREADVAKRTKKLNDVLADIQKLEDEIKQLKADKKPLGDRASRLIRLNETAERFTGEINKKALFLNERRELSKNYTEAYSGVTAKHPLEHVELLADVGMNEARDRSAHAKKCVMYGWLNFNGGLATFPSNPKQISDWSLHESRFRDSPDDYSRASYIASLTDSLHAADARLADSDPAAHDPVHGATNWYSPKALRSMGLQPPDWSKKFKRVKVEGIDDDDFIFMIDPAKDGKQYLYRPDGTARP
;
A
#
# COMPACT_ATOMS: atom_id res chain seq x y z
N MET A 1 -13.52 -58.69 -49.16
CA MET A 1 -14.25 -58.25 -50.38
C MET A 1 -15.71 -58.45 -50.10
N THR A 2 -16.51 -57.38 -50.20
CA THR A 2 -17.99 -57.32 -50.15
C THR A 2 -18.75 -58.03 -49.02
N ASP A 3 -19.87 -57.40 -48.67
CA ASP A 3 -21.04 -57.95 -47.98
C ASP A 3 -20.92 -58.31 -46.49
N SER A 4 -21.67 -57.64 -45.61
CA SER A 4 -23.14 -57.67 -45.47
C SER A 4 -23.66 -59.08 -45.22
N THR A 5 -23.90 -59.43 -43.95
CA THR A 5 -25.11 -60.19 -43.58
C THR A 5 -25.27 -60.23 -42.05
N GLN A 6 -26.36 -59.62 -41.56
CA GLN A 6 -27.11 -60.19 -40.42
C GLN A 6 -27.75 -61.50 -40.89
N PRO A 7 -28.06 -62.43 -39.96
CA PRO A 7 -29.45 -62.54 -39.50
C PRO A 7 -29.52 -62.69 -37.97
N ASP A 8 -30.43 -62.04 -37.28
CA ASP A 8 -31.86 -62.37 -37.17
C ASP A 8 -32.10 -63.69 -36.42
N SER A 9 -32.66 -63.59 -35.21
CA SER A 9 -33.73 -64.45 -34.67
C SER A 9 -33.86 -64.31 -33.15
N THR A 10 -34.83 -63.50 -32.76
CA THR A 10 -35.55 -63.59 -31.48
C THR A 10 -36.13 -65.01 -31.30
N PRO A 11 -36.28 -65.52 -30.07
CA PRO A 11 -37.57 -65.32 -29.40
C PRO A 11 -37.47 -65.10 -27.88
N GLN A 12 -38.28 -64.15 -27.38
CA GLN A 12 -38.80 -64.15 -26.01
C GLN A 12 -39.75 -65.34 -25.82
N PRO A 13 -39.85 -65.91 -24.61
CA PRO A 13 -40.93 -65.45 -23.74
C PRO A 13 -40.58 -65.50 -22.24
N GLY A 14 -41.27 -64.66 -21.46
CA GLY A 14 -41.41 -64.88 -20.02
C GLY A 14 -41.04 -63.70 -19.14
N SER A 15 -41.88 -62.65 -19.17
CA SER A 15 -42.13 -61.88 -17.94
C SER A 15 -43.17 -62.65 -17.12
N PRO A 16 -43.05 -62.71 -15.78
CA PRO A 16 -43.76 -61.69 -15.04
C PRO A 16 -43.09 -61.18 -13.76
N LYS A 17 -43.22 -59.85 -13.62
CA LYS A 17 -43.52 -59.06 -12.43
C LYS A 17 -42.40 -58.61 -11.49
N PRO A 18 -42.61 -57.42 -10.87
CA PRO A 18 -41.54 -56.48 -10.57
C PRO A 18 -41.34 -56.29 -9.07
N SER A 19 -40.38 -55.40 -8.76
CA SER A 19 -40.31 -54.65 -7.50
C SER A 19 -39.73 -55.39 -6.28
N ARG A 20 -38.44 -55.15 -6.02
CA ARG A 20 -38.03 -54.10 -5.05
C ARG A 20 -36.55 -53.79 -5.22
N LYS A 21 -36.27 -52.52 -5.47
CA LYS A 21 -34.92 -51.93 -5.61
C LYS A 21 -34.04 -52.34 -4.43
N ALA A 22 -32.92 -52.99 -4.73
CA ALA A 22 -31.80 -53.06 -3.82
C ALA A 22 -31.40 -51.62 -3.44
N ARG A 23 -31.52 -51.34 -2.15
CA ARG A 23 -31.17 -50.10 -1.49
C ARG A 23 -29.67 -49.86 -1.73
N LYS A 24 -29.31 -48.78 -2.42
CA LYS A 24 -27.91 -48.34 -2.52
C LYS A 24 -27.32 -48.30 -1.10
N PRO A 25 -26.09 -48.76 -0.88
CA PRO A 25 -25.43 -48.59 0.40
C PRO A 25 -25.39 -47.10 0.70
N SER A 26 -25.98 -46.70 1.83
CA SER A 26 -25.84 -45.35 2.32
C SER A 26 -24.36 -45.10 2.52
N THR A 27 -23.80 -44.16 1.77
CA THR A 27 -22.63 -43.42 2.21
C THR A 27 -23.06 -42.67 3.46
N ALA A 28 -22.99 -43.35 4.61
CA ALA A 28 -22.97 -42.69 5.89
C ALA A 28 -21.82 -41.69 5.80
N LYS A 29 -22.17 -40.40 5.70
CA LYS A 29 -21.22 -39.32 5.91
C LYS A 29 -20.51 -39.64 7.20
N ALA A 30 -19.21 -39.92 7.12
CA ALA A 30 -18.36 -39.92 8.29
C ALA A 30 -18.68 -38.64 9.05
N ALA A 31 -19.08 -38.77 10.33
CA ALA A 31 -19.21 -37.62 11.18
C ALA A 31 -17.88 -36.85 11.13
N PRO A 32 -17.89 -35.53 10.93
CA PRO A 32 -16.65 -34.78 10.92
C PRO A 32 -15.92 -35.07 12.22
N GLU A 33 -14.69 -35.54 12.08
CA GLU A 33 -13.74 -35.71 13.16
C GLU A 33 -13.75 -34.41 13.99
N LYS A 34 -14.01 -34.51 15.31
CA LYS A 34 -14.07 -33.32 16.18
C LYS A 34 -12.73 -32.59 16.11
N ARG A 35 -12.68 -31.53 15.31
CA ARG A 35 -11.54 -30.61 15.26
C ARG A 35 -11.60 -29.74 16.50
N MET A 36 -10.48 -29.63 17.20
CA MET A 36 -10.38 -28.80 18.39
C MET A 36 -10.52 -27.32 18.02
N PRO A 37 -11.17 -26.47 18.85
CA PRO A 37 -11.18 -25.04 18.67
C PRO A 37 -9.74 -24.50 18.70
N PHE A 38 -9.34 -23.83 17.62
CA PHE A 38 -8.00 -23.23 17.52
C PHE A 38 -8.03 -21.79 18.05
N HIS A 39 -7.12 -21.53 18.97
CA HIS A 39 -6.76 -20.22 19.48
C HIS A 39 -5.25 -20.10 19.34
N THR A 40 -4.74 -19.00 18.79
CA THR A 40 -3.32 -18.67 18.91
C THR A 40 -3.01 -18.48 20.40
N ARG A 41 -2.04 -19.24 20.91
CA ARG A 41 -1.68 -19.24 22.34
C ARG A 41 -0.45 -18.38 22.65
N ALA A 42 0.31 -18.00 21.62
CA ALA A 42 1.54 -17.23 21.72
C ALA A 42 1.65 -16.20 20.60
N ASP A 43 2.33 -15.09 20.90
CA ASP A 43 2.51 -13.92 20.01
C ASP A 43 3.43 -14.21 18.81
N GLU A 44 4.11 -15.36 18.81
CA GLU A 44 5.16 -15.74 17.86
C GLU A 44 4.69 -16.77 16.82
N GLU A 45 3.43 -17.24 16.92
CA GLU A 45 2.88 -18.22 15.98
C GLU A 45 2.49 -17.59 14.63
N PRO A 46 2.77 -18.26 13.50
CA PRO A 46 2.70 -17.62 12.19
C PRO A 46 1.29 -17.31 11.66
N ASP A 47 0.18 -17.87 12.18
CA ASP A 47 -1.20 -17.52 11.77
C ASP A 47 -2.31 -17.91 12.79
N VAL A 48 -3.32 -17.01 13.03
CA VAL A 48 -4.81 -17.20 13.18
C VAL A 48 -5.48 -15.99 13.90
N TYR A 49 -6.65 -15.54 13.41
CA TYR A 49 -7.42 -14.34 13.82
C TYR A 49 -8.76 -14.68 14.54
N HIS A 50 -9.21 -13.80 15.45
CA HIS A 50 -10.42 -13.95 16.28
C HIS A 50 -11.59 -13.00 15.98
N ASP A 51 -12.75 -13.40 16.51
CA ASP A 51 -14.11 -12.92 16.29
C ASP A 51 -14.42 -11.55 16.92
N HIS A 52 -15.15 -10.75 16.12
CA HIS A 52 -15.82 -9.46 16.38
C HIS A 52 -15.02 -8.21 16.83
N ALA A 53 -15.32 -7.10 16.13
CA ALA A 53 -14.94 -5.69 16.39
C ALA A 53 -13.52 -5.20 16.01
N CYS A 54 -12.83 -5.84 15.06
CA CYS A 54 -11.69 -5.21 14.38
C CYS A 54 -12.05 -4.80 12.94
N PRO A 55 -12.27 -3.50 12.63
CA PRO A 55 -12.50 -3.07 11.24
C PRO A 55 -11.35 -3.37 10.26
N ALA A 56 -10.16 -3.76 10.75
CA ALA A 56 -8.97 -4.07 9.94
C ALA A 56 -8.66 -5.58 9.80
N GLY A 57 -9.33 -6.49 10.53
CA GLY A 57 -8.96 -7.91 10.53
C GLY A 57 -9.47 -8.68 9.31
N LYS A 58 -8.59 -9.36 8.55
CA LYS A 58 -8.97 -10.34 7.50
C LYS A 58 -7.87 -11.41 7.36
N ARG A 59 -8.10 -12.69 7.03
CA ARG A 59 -9.29 -13.59 6.95
C ARG A 59 -8.75 -15.04 7.06
N ILE A 60 -9.49 -15.97 7.67
CA ILE A 60 -9.27 -17.42 7.50
C ILE A 60 -9.95 -17.90 6.19
N LEU A 61 -9.41 -18.91 5.51
CA LEU A 61 -9.97 -19.44 4.25
C LEU A 61 -11.20 -20.34 4.48
N ALA A 62 -12.10 -20.39 3.47
CA ALA A 62 -13.46 -20.95 3.56
C ALA A 62 -13.58 -22.46 3.88
N THR A 63 -12.47 -23.20 3.85
CA THR A 63 -12.45 -24.63 4.16
C THR A 63 -12.39 -24.93 5.66
N ASN A 64 -12.22 -23.90 6.51
CA ASN A 64 -11.82 -24.07 7.91
C ASN A 64 -12.79 -23.36 8.91
N TYR A 65 -14.08 -23.24 8.59
CA TYR A 65 -15.07 -22.58 9.44
C TYR A 65 -15.90 -23.55 10.29
N GLU A 66 -16.03 -23.32 11.60
CA GLU A 66 -17.22 -23.64 12.42
C GLU A 66 -17.43 -22.52 13.46
N GLU A 67 -18.68 -22.18 13.78
CA GLU A 67 -19.10 -21.03 14.60
C GLU A 67 -18.57 -21.11 16.06
N GLY A 68 -18.13 -19.97 16.62
CA GLY A 68 -17.69 -19.86 18.02
C GLY A 68 -17.86 -18.44 18.58
N THR A 69 -18.04 -18.32 19.90
CA THR A 69 -18.56 -17.10 20.59
C THR A 69 -17.57 -16.48 21.60
N GLY A 70 -16.31 -16.22 21.25
CA GLY A 70 -15.32 -15.82 22.29
C GLY A 70 -13.95 -15.27 21.87
N GLY A 71 -13.87 -14.42 20.84
CA GLY A 71 -12.63 -13.73 20.47
C GLY A 71 -12.24 -12.57 21.41
N ARG A 72 -10.92 -12.25 21.55
CA ARG A 72 -10.42 -11.08 22.32
C ARG A 72 -10.39 -9.79 21.46
N GLN A 73 -10.62 -8.64 22.11
CA GLN A 73 -10.45 -7.28 21.54
C GLN A 73 -9.04 -7.06 20.98
N ARG A 74 -8.91 -6.16 19.98
CA ARG A 74 -7.64 -5.80 19.29
C ARG A 74 -6.45 -5.79 20.25
N CYS A 75 -5.40 -6.56 19.95
CA CYS A 75 -4.21 -6.59 20.81
C CYS A 75 -3.39 -5.29 20.68
N SER A 76 -2.68 -4.95 21.75
CA SER A 76 -1.78 -3.78 21.86
C SER A 76 -0.72 -3.71 20.75
N ILE A 77 -0.50 -4.80 20.02
CA ILE A 77 0.42 -4.94 18.88
C ILE A 77 -0.13 -4.26 17.62
N CYS A 78 -1.40 -4.44 17.25
CA CYS A 78 -1.99 -3.68 16.12
C CYS A 78 -2.14 -2.18 16.45
N ALA A 79 -2.23 -1.82 17.74
CA ALA A 79 -2.13 -0.44 18.20
C ALA A 79 -0.68 0.08 18.20
N LYS A 80 0.32 -0.81 18.19
CA LYS A 80 1.76 -0.50 18.22
C LYS A 80 2.40 -0.44 16.82
N TYR A 81 1.74 -0.93 15.77
CA TYR A 81 2.30 -1.06 14.42
C TYR A 81 1.51 -0.35 13.31
N GLY A 82 0.71 0.67 13.64
CA GLY A 82 0.09 1.55 12.63
C GLY A 82 1.12 2.35 11.82
N TYR A 83 0.81 3.60 11.52
CA TYR A 83 1.73 4.50 10.82
C TYR A 83 3.09 4.73 11.53
N GLU A 84 3.22 4.44 12.83
CA GLU A 84 4.50 4.51 13.55
C GLU A 84 5.61 3.63 12.95
N GLN A 85 5.26 2.51 12.31
CA GLN A 85 6.24 1.60 11.71
C GLN A 85 7.08 2.28 10.62
N TYR A 86 6.54 3.30 9.94
CA TYR A 86 7.25 4.03 8.90
C TYR A 86 8.35 4.93 9.47
N ALA A 87 8.12 5.54 10.63
CA ALA A 87 9.16 6.27 11.35
C ALA A 87 10.31 5.31 11.75
N THR A 88 9.98 4.11 12.21
CA THR A 88 10.97 3.08 12.55
C THR A 88 11.77 2.64 11.33
N TRP A 89 11.10 2.36 10.20
CA TRP A 89 11.78 1.99 8.96
C TRP A 89 12.71 3.10 8.46
N MET A 90 12.25 4.36 8.45
CA MET A 90 13.09 5.49 8.03
C MET A 90 14.30 5.66 8.94
N ALA A 91 14.14 5.55 10.26
CA ALA A 91 15.25 5.64 11.19
C ALA A 91 16.28 4.52 10.94
N ALA A 92 15.84 3.28 10.69
CA ALA A 92 16.75 2.18 10.35
C ALA A 92 17.47 2.41 9.01
N ASN A 93 16.73 2.84 7.98
CA ASN A 93 17.27 3.13 6.66
C ASN A 93 18.30 4.28 6.68
N LEU A 94 18.03 5.34 7.45
CA LEU A 94 18.95 6.46 7.65
C LEU A 94 20.26 6.01 8.28
N ARG A 95 20.20 5.18 9.34
CA ARG A 95 21.41 4.64 10.01
C ARG A 95 22.27 3.81 9.06
N GLU A 96 21.66 2.96 8.25
CA GLU A 96 22.39 2.15 7.26
C GLU A 96 23.13 3.02 6.25
N ARG A 97 22.47 4.08 5.76
CA ARG A 97 23.05 5.01 4.79
C ARG A 97 24.14 5.89 5.39
N GLU A 98 23.94 6.35 6.62
CA GLU A 98 24.97 7.05 7.40
C GLU A 98 26.21 6.19 7.57
N ALA A 99 26.04 4.89 7.87
CA ALA A 99 27.14 3.96 7.96
C ALA A 99 27.87 3.75 6.62
N ASP A 100 27.16 3.68 5.49
CA ASP A 100 27.79 3.59 4.16
C ASP A 100 28.59 4.85 3.82
N VAL A 101 28.03 6.04 4.07
CA VAL A 101 28.73 7.32 3.90
C VAL A 101 29.98 7.39 4.79
N ALA A 102 29.87 7.00 6.06
CA ALA A 102 30.99 6.97 6.99
C ALA A 102 32.09 5.99 6.54
N LYS A 103 31.71 4.80 6.07
CA LYS A 103 32.65 3.79 5.54
C LYS A 103 33.40 4.31 4.32
N ARG A 104 32.73 5.01 3.42
CA ARG A 104 33.35 5.61 2.22
C ARG A 104 34.24 6.79 2.57
N THR A 105 33.81 7.63 3.51
CA THR A 105 34.62 8.74 4.03
C THR A 105 35.91 8.23 4.65
N LYS A 106 35.86 7.11 5.40
CA LYS A 106 37.06 6.46 5.91
C LYS A 106 38.01 6.04 4.78
N LYS A 107 37.50 5.37 3.74
CA LYS A 107 38.32 4.97 2.58
C LYS A 107 38.94 6.17 1.85
N LEU A 108 38.21 7.28 1.72
CA LEU A 108 38.76 8.51 1.17
C LEU A 108 39.92 9.02 2.02
N ASN A 109 39.76 9.08 3.34
CA ASN A 109 40.81 9.52 4.26
C ASN A 109 42.06 8.61 4.19
N ASP A 110 41.87 7.29 4.06
CA ASP A 110 42.97 6.34 3.88
C ASP A 110 43.74 6.64 2.56
N VAL A 111 43.03 6.90 1.46
CA VAL A 111 43.65 7.27 0.17
C VAL A 111 44.35 8.63 0.24
N LEU A 112 43.76 9.62 0.93
CA LEU A 112 44.38 10.93 1.13
C LEU A 112 45.68 10.83 1.96
N ALA A 113 45.72 9.95 2.95
CA ALA A 113 46.93 9.68 3.71
C ALA A 113 48.02 9.03 2.84
N ASP A 114 47.64 8.09 1.96
CA ASP A 114 48.56 7.47 0.99
C ASP A 114 49.09 8.48 -0.03
N ILE A 115 48.25 9.42 -0.49
CA ILE A 115 48.64 10.54 -1.36
C ILE A 115 49.70 11.39 -0.66
N GLN A 116 49.42 11.85 0.56
CA GLN A 116 50.34 12.70 1.32
C GLN A 116 51.70 12.02 1.52
N LYS A 117 51.70 10.73 1.90
CA LYS A 117 52.93 9.96 2.06
C LYS A 117 53.72 9.87 0.75
N LEU A 118 53.04 9.64 -0.38
CA LEU A 118 53.69 9.51 -1.67
C LEU A 118 54.23 10.86 -2.19
N GLU A 119 53.54 11.96 -1.90
CA GLU A 119 54.02 13.32 -2.17
C GLU A 119 55.30 13.63 -1.39
N ASP A 120 55.35 13.26 -0.11
CA ASP A 120 56.55 13.41 0.73
C ASP A 120 57.72 12.57 0.20
N GLU A 121 57.47 11.31 -0.21
CA GLU A 121 58.47 10.46 -0.85
C GLU A 121 59.00 11.08 -2.15
N ILE A 122 58.11 11.59 -3.02
CA ILE A 122 58.50 12.26 -4.27
C ILE A 122 59.33 13.51 -3.99
N LYS A 123 58.95 14.30 -2.98
CA LYS A 123 59.68 15.50 -2.57
C LYS A 123 61.10 15.15 -2.09
N GLN A 124 61.25 14.10 -1.28
CA GLN A 124 62.55 13.65 -0.82
C GLN A 124 63.43 13.13 -1.97
N LEU A 125 62.86 12.34 -2.89
CA LEU A 125 63.61 11.84 -4.05
C LEU A 125 64.11 12.98 -4.94
N LYS A 126 63.30 14.02 -5.14
CA LYS A 126 63.71 15.24 -5.86
C LYS A 126 64.86 15.96 -5.15
N ALA A 127 64.78 16.11 -3.82
CA ALA A 127 65.84 16.72 -3.02
C ALA A 127 67.15 15.92 -3.13
N ASP A 128 67.05 14.59 -3.10
CA ASP A 128 68.17 13.66 -3.24
C ASP A 128 68.69 13.51 -4.69
N LYS A 129 68.05 14.18 -5.67
CA LYS A 129 68.31 14.02 -7.13
C LYS A 129 68.21 12.57 -7.60
N LYS A 130 67.35 11.76 -6.97
CA LYS A 130 67.09 10.37 -7.34
C LYS A 130 65.95 10.27 -8.38
N PRO A 131 65.95 9.24 -9.24
CA PRO A 131 64.84 9.01 -10.17
C PRO A 131 63.55 8.68 -9.42
N LEU A 132 62.41 9.19 -9.93
CA LEU A 132 61.09 8.99 -9.30
C LEU A 132 60.54 7.57 -9.49
N GLY A 133 60.91 6.90 -10.59
CA GLY A 133 60.31 5.61 -10.97
C GLY A 133 58.82 5.76 -11.31
N ASP A 134 58.00 4.82 -10.83
CA ASP A 134 56.55 4.75 -11.07
C ASP A 134 55.71 5.64 -10.11
N ARG A 135 56.36 6.30 -9.15
CA ARG A 135 55.69 7.07 -8.08
C ARG A 135 54.78 8.16 -8.59
N ALA A 136 55.21 8.89 -9.64
CA ALA A 136 54.38 9.92 -10.26
C ALA A 136 53.08 9.34 -10.84
N SER A 137 53.16 8.18 -11.52
CA SER A 137 51.99 7.49 -12.06
C SER A 137 51.10 6.92 -10.95
N ARG A 138 51.68 6.44 -9.84
CA ARG A 138 50.92 6.00 -8.67
C ARG A 138 50.17 7.17 -8.01
N LEU A 139 50.79 8.34 -7.91
CA LEU A 139 50.15 9.54 -7.37
C LEU A 139 48.94 9.95 -8.20
N ILE A 140 49.05 9.96 -9.53
CA ILE A 140 47.92 10.23 -10.44
C ILE A 140 46.76 9.27 -10.17
N ARG A 141 47.03 7.95 -10.10
CA ARG A 141 45.98 6.94 -9.84
C ARG A 141 45.30 7.09 -8.48
N LEU A 142 46.05 7.49 -7.45
CA LEU A 142 45.50 7.73 -6.12
C LEU A 142 44.62 9.00 -6.13
N ASN A 143 45.04 10.06 -6.79
CA ASN A 143 44.24 11.27 -6.96
C ASN A 143 42.91 10.98 -7.70
N GLU A 144 42.95 10.26 -8.82
CA GLU A 144 41.74 9.81 -9.53
C GLU A 144 40.81 8.98 -8.63
N THR A 145 41.39 8.14 -7.77
CA THR A 145 40.63 7.34 -6.80
C THR A 145 39.97 8.22 -5.74
N ALA A 146 40.68 9.23 -5.22
CA ALA A 146 40.17 10.18 -4.24
C ALA A 146 39.04 11.04 -4.83
N GLU A 147 39.19 11.52 -6.07
CA GLU A 147 38.14 12.25 -6.79
C GLU A 147 36.88 11.41 -6.97
N ARG A 148 37.03 10.14 -7.37
CA ARG A 148 35.90 9.21 -7.48
C ARG A 148 35.19 9.04 -6.14
N PHE A 149 35.93 8.78 -5.05
CA PHE A 149 35.32 8.63 -3.73
C PHE A 149 34.61 9.91 -3.27
N THR A 150 35.19 11.08 -3.51
CA THR A 150 34.58 12.37 -3.20
C THR A 150 33.25 12.53 -3.95
N GLY A 151 33.22 12.25 -5.26
CA GLY A 151 31.99 12.30 -6.04
C GLY A 151 30.91 11.33 -5.56
N GLU A 152 31.29 10.11 -5.17
CA GLU A 152 30.35 9.13 -4.63
C GLU A 152 29.81 9.52 -3.25
N ILE A 153 30.66 10.06 -2.38
CA ILE A 153 30.26 10.56 -1.05
C ILE A 153 29.27 11.72 -1.22
N ASN A 154 29.56 12.70 -2.08
CA ASN A 154 28.69 13.84 -2.31
C ASN A 154 27.29 13.42 -2.79
N LYS A 155 27.21 12.50 -3.77
CA LYS A 155 25.93 11.95 -4.25
C LYS A 155 25.14 11.27 -3.12
N LYS A 156 25.81 10.48 -2.29
CA LYS A 156 25.16 9.77 -1.17
C LYS A 156 24.76 10.70 -0.03
N ALA A 157 25.54 11.74 0.24
CA ALA A 157 25.22 12.75 1.24
C ALA A 157 23.98 13.57 0.84
N LEU A 158 23.86 13.94 -0.45
CA LEU A 158 22.65 14.60 -0.97
C LEU A 158 21.41 13.72 -0.77
N PHE A 159 21.47 12.46 -1.22
CA PHE A 159 20.39 11.50 -1.04
C PHE A 159 20.04 11.29 0.45
N LEU A 160 21.04 11.23 1.32
CA LEU A 160 20.83 11.10 2.77
C LEU A 160 20.10 12.31 3.35
N ASN A 161 20.42 13.52 2.90
CA ASN A 161 19.74 14.73 3.35
C ASN A 161 18.27 14.75 2.93
N GLU A 162 17.96 14.37 1.67
CA GLU A 162 16.57 14.23 1.20
C GLU A 162 15.79 13.22 2.07
N ARG A 163 16.42 12.11 2.46
CA ARG A 163 15.80 11.11 3.35
C ARG A 163 15.60 11.62 4.77
N ARG A 164 16.53 12.42 5.30
CA ARG A 164 16.38 13.03 6.63
C ARG A 164 15.22 14.02 6.66
N GLU A 165 15.12 14.85 5.63
CA GLU A 165 14.02 15.81 5.48
C GLU A 165 12.68 15.08 5.36
N LEU A 166 12.59 14.04 4.52
CA LEU A 166 11.39 13.22 4.41
C LEU A 166 11.00 12.60 5.76
N SER A 167 11.96 12.04 6.49
CA SER A 167 11.72 11.44 7.81
C SER A 167 11.23 12.46 8.82
N LYS A 168 11.83 13.65 8.84
CA LYS A 168 11.41 14.75 9.70
C LYS A 168 9.98 15.17 9.37
N ASN A 169 9.70 15.47 8.11
CA ASN A 169 8.38 15.93 7.64
C ASN A 169 7.29 14.92 7.98
N TYR A 170 7.55 13.63 7.74
CA TYR A 170 6.61 12.56 8.08
C TYR A 170 6.37 12.48 9.59
N THR A 171 7.42 12.46 10.41
CA THR A 171 7.28 12.35 11.86
C THR A 171 6.56 13.55 12.46
N GLU A 172 6.87 14.77 11.98
CA GLU A 172 6.18 16.00 12.40
C GLU A 172 4.71 15.98 11.98
N ALA A 173 4.39 15.59 10.74
CA ALA A 173 3.02 15.45 10.28
C ALA A 173 2.25 14.41 11.12
N TYR A 174 2.78 13.18 11.23
CA TYR A 174 2.09 12.11 11.93
C TYR A 174 1.86 12.44 13.40
N SER A 175 2.89 12.85 14.13
CA SER A 175 2.77 13.22 15.55
C SER A 175 1.89 14.46 15.76
N GLY A 176 2.02 15.47 14.89
CA GLY A 176 1.25 16.70 14.99
C GLY A 176 -0.24 16.49 14.75
N VAL A 177 -0.60 15.61 13.81
CA VAL A 177 -2.01 15.34 13.45
C VAL A 177 -2.66 14.40 14.46
N THR A 178 -1.96 13.35 14.89
CA THR A 178 -2.48 12.39 15.89
C THR A 178 -2.55 12.96 17.30
N ALA A 179 -1.82 14.04 17.60
CA ALA A 179 -1.99 14.79 18.84
C ALA A 179 -3.28 15.64 18.88
N LYS A 180 -3.82 16.02 17.71
CA LYS A 180 -5.00 16.90 17.60
C LYS A 180 -6.30 16.14 17.40
N HIS A 181 -6.23 14.98 16.74
CA HIS A 181 -7.41 14.25 16.27
C HIS A 181 -7.37 12.78 16.71
N PRO A 182 -8.54 12.10 16.82
CA PRO A 182 -8.57 10.66 17.09
C PRO A 182 -7.76 9.88 16.06
N LEU A 183 -6.82 9.06 16.53
CA LEU A 183 -5.89 8.29 15.69
C LEU A 183 -6.61 7.52 14.59
N GLU A 184 -7.72 6.86 14.93
CA GLU A 184 -8.53 6.06 14.00
C GLU A 184 -9.12 6.87 12.84
N HIS A 185 -9.45 8.15 13.06
CA HIS A 185 -9.95 9.03 11.99
C HIS A 185 -8.81 9.51 11.10
N VAL A 186 -7.66 9.81 11.69
CA VAL A 186 -6.46 10.24 10.96
C VAL A 186 -5.99 9.14 10.02
N GLU A 187 -5.79 7.93 10.52
CA GLU A 187 -5.32 6.79 9.72
C GLU A 187 -6.32 6.40 8.64
N LEU A 188 -7.62 6.38 8.96
CA LEU A 188 -8.67 6.11 7.97
C LEU A 188 -8.66 7.12 6.82
N LEU A 189 -8.66 8.42 7.13
CA LEU A 189 -8.70 9.45 6.09
C LEU A 189 -7.41 9.48 5.28
N ALA A 190 -6.27 9.29 5.92
CA ALA A 190 -5.01 9.16 5.22
C ALA A 190 -5.00 7.96 4.27
N ASP A 191 -5.55 6.80 4.70
CA ASP A 191 -5.71 5.63 3.83
C ASP A 191 -6.67 5.93 2.67
N VAL A 192 -7.79 6.62 2.89
CA VAL A 192 -8.69 7.07 1.81
C VAL A 192 -7.92 7.94 0.79
N GLY A 193 -7.16 8.93 1.26
CA GLY A 193 -6.32 9.76 0.39
C GLY A 193 -5.25 8.96 -0.36
N MET A 194 -4.62 7.98 0.29
CA MET A 194 -3.61 7.10 -0.30
C MET A 194 -4.18 6.11 -1.31
N ASN A 195 -5.43 5.67 -1.14
CA ASN A 195 -6.07 4.74 -2.05
C ASN A 195 -6.58 5.47 -3.30
N GLU A 196 -7.18 6.65 -3.14
CA GLU A 196 -7.85 7.38 -4.23
C GLU A 196 -6.95 8.38 -4.95
N ALA A 197 -6.02 9.03 -4.23
CA ALA A 197 -5.30 10.20 -4.68
C ALA A 197 -3.80 10.16 -4.35
N ARG A 198 -3.21 8.96 -4.31
CA ARG A 198 -1.79 8.71 -3.96
C ARG A 198 -0.84 9.72 -4.63
N ASP A 199 -0.72 9.62 -5.95
CA ASP A 199 0.25 10.41 -6.72
C ASP A 199 -0.35 11.76 -7.17
N ARG A 200 -1.23 12.33 -6.34
CA ARG A 200 -1.92 13.60 -6.60
C ARG A 200 -1.62 14.60 -5.49
N SER A 201 -1.92 15.87 -5.76
CA SER A 201 -1.61 16.97 -4.84
C SER A 201 -2.32 16.81 -3.49
N ALA A 202 -1.79 17.44 -2.45
CA ALA A 202 -2.46 17.53 -1.14
C ALA A 202 -3.89 18.11 -1.26
N HIS A 203 -4.11 19.03 -2.20
CA HIS A 203 -5.45 19.56 -2.49
C HIS A 203 -6.40 18.49 -3.05
N ALA A 204 -5.94 17.64 -3.97
CA ALA A 204 -6.74 16.53 -4.49
C ALA A 204 -7.08 15.51 -3.39
N LYS A 205 -6.10 15.17 -2.55
CA LYS A 205 -6.30 14.31 -1.36
C LYS A 205 -7.35 14.91 -0.42
N LYS A 206 -7.27 16.22 -0.14
CA LYS A 206 -8.27 16.95 0.65
C LYS A 206 -9.66 16.86 0.01
N CYS A 207 -9.79 17.10 -1.29
CA CYS A 207 -11.06 17.01 -2.02
C CYS A 207 -11.70 15.61 -1.91
N VAL A 208 -10.91 14.55 -2.07
CA VAL A 208 -11.37 13.17 -1.86
C VAL A 208 -11.86 12.96 -0.43
N MET A 209 -11.13 13.42 0.59
CA MET A 209 -11.55 13.27 1.99
C MET A 209 -12.85 14.02 2.30
N TYR A 210 -13.05 15.20 1.70
CA TYR A 210 -14.36 15.88 1.76
C TYR A 210 -15.44 15.02 1.11
N GLY A 211 -15.22 14.51 -0.10
CA GLY A 211 -16.14 13.62 -0.79
C GLY A 211 -16.51 12.38 0.04
N TRP A 212 -15.51 11.76 0.67
CA TRP A 212 -15.70 10.59 1.53
C TRP A 212 -16.55 10.89 2.77
N LEU A 213 -16.27 12.01 3.44
CA LEU A 213 -17.05 12.39 4.61
C LEU A 213 -18.47 12.82 4.21
N ASN A 214 -18.65 13.53 3.11
CA ASN A 214 -19.98 13.84 2.58
C ASN A 214 -20.78 12.56 2.31
N PHE A 215 -20.15 11.56 1.70
CA PHE A 215 -20.75 10.24 1.44
C PHE A 215 -21.20 9.54 2.73
N ASN A 216 -20.47 9.72 3.83
CA ASN A 216 -20.76 9.12 5.14
C ASN A 216 -21.47 10.09 6.13
N GLY A 217 -22.12 11.14 5.63
CA GLY A 217 -22.88 12.07 6.49
C GLY A 217 -22.02 12.85 7.49
N GLY A 218 -20.77 13.11 7.15
CA GLY A 218 -19.78 13.81 7.97
C GLY A 218 -18.93 12.92 8.87
N LEU A 219 -19.16 11.59 8.86
CA LEU A 219 -18.49 10.66 9.77
C LEU A 219 -17.29 9.98 9.12
N ALA A 220 -16.17 9.93 9.84
CA ALA A 220 -14.98 9.18 9.45
C ALA A 220 -15.19 7.69 9.76
N THR A 221 -15.93 6.99 8.90
CA THR A 221 -16.22 5.57 9.04
C THR A 221 -15.44 4.73 8.06
N PHE A 222 -15.01 3.53 8.48
CA PHE A 222 -14.41 2.56 7.57
C PHE A 222 -15.37 2.22 6.42
N PRO A 223 -14.85 1.94 5.21
CA PRO A 223 -15.67 1.43 4.13
C PRO A 223 -16.40 0.16 4.56
N SER A 224 -17.74 0.17 4.48
CA SER A 224 -18.57 -1.01 4.73
C SER A 224 -18.36 -2.09 3.66
N ASN A 225 -17.85 -1.69 2.49
CA ASN A 225 -17.45 -2.55 1.42
C ASN A 225 -16.13 -2.05 0.80
N PRO A 226 -15.12 -2.92 0.57
CA PRO A 226 -13.88 -2.56 -0.12
C PRO A 226 -14.03 -1.93 -1.51
N LYS A 227 -15.24 -1.91 -2.08
CA LYS A 227 -15.56 -1.30 -3.38
C LYS A 227 -15.95 0.18 -3.28
N GLN A 228 -16.11 0.72 -2.08
CA GLN A 228 -16.35 2.14 -1.85
C GLN A 228 -15.12 3.00 -2.10
N ILE A 229 -13.94 2.40 -1.95
CA ILE A 229 -12.65 3.02 -2.21
C ILE A 229 -11.86 2.08 -3.13
N SER A 230 -11.30 2.62 -4.19
CA SER A 230 -10.52 1.92 -5.20
C SER A 230 -9.36 1.16 -4.57
N ASP A 231 -9.33 -0.16 -4.79
CA ASP A 231 -8.31 -1.08 -4.25
C ASP A 231 -8.11 -0.94 -2.73
N TRP A 232 -9.21 -0.75 -1.98
CA TRP A 232 -9.18 -0.53 -0.53
C TRP A 232 -8.26 -1.53 0.15
N SER A 233 -7.13 -1.01 0.59
CA SER A 233 -6.12 -1.72 1.34
C SER A 233 -5.56 -0.77 2.38
N LEU A 234 -5.34 -1.35 3.55
CA LEU A 234 -4.67 -0.65 4.63
C LEU A 234 -3.20 -0.50 4.30
N HIS A 235 -2.61 0.55 4.82
CA HIS A 235 -1.23 0.95 4.59
C HIS A 235 -0.16 -0.14 4.74
N GLU A 236 -0.35 -1.08 5.66
CA GLU A 236 0.60 -2.17 5.92
C GLU A 236 0.93 -3.01 4.68
N SER A 237 -0.04 -3.30 3.81
CA SER A 237 0.20 -4.10 2.61
C SER A 237 0.95 -3.29 1.54
N ARG A 238 0.55 -2.03 1.32
CA ARG A 238 1.09 -1.18 0.25
C ARG A 238 2.56 -0.81 0.47
N PHE A 239 2.94 -0.57 1.72
CA PHE A 239 4.33 -0.26 2.04
C PHE A 239 5.24 -1.48 1.88
N ARG A 240 4.76 -2.67 2.27
CA ARG A 240 5.48 -3.94 2.14
C ARG A 240 5.73 -4.30 0.67
N ASP A 241 4.73 -4.08 -0.18
CA ASP A 241 4.77 -4.42 -1.60
C ASP A 241 5.61 -3.44 -2.43
N SER A 242 6.05 -2.32 -1.84
CA SER A 242 6.96 -1.37 -2.50
C SER A 242 8.37 -1.99 -2.61
N PRO A 243 8.86 -2.25 -3.84
CA PRO A 243 9.98 -3.15 -4.08
C PRO A 243 11.35 -2.54 -3.77
N ASP A 244 11.43 -1.21 -3.78
CA ASP A 244 12.69 -0.48 -3.66
C ASP A 244 12.55 0.77 -2.75
N ASP A 245 13.69 1.33 -2.39
CA ASP A 245 13.78 2.46 -1.48
C ASP A 245 13.19 3.76 -2.04
N TYR A 246 13.28 3.97 -3.36
CA TYR A 246 12.67 5.11 -4.02
C TYR A 246 11.15 5.02 -3.96
N SER A 247 10.59 3.86 -4.30
CA SER A 247 9.15 3.59 -4.20
C SER A 247 8.62 3.77 -2.77
N ARG A 248 9.36 3.29 -1.76
CA ARG A 248 9.00 3.46 -0.34
C ARG A 248 9.04 4.92 0.12
N ALA A 249 10.04 5.67 -0.32
CA ALA A 249 10.10 7.09 0.01
C ALA A 249 9.02 7.92 -0.68
N SER A 250 8.72 7.62 -1.94
CA SER A 250 7.58 8.23 -2.65
C SER A 250 6.27 7.92 -1.94
N TYR A 251 6.09 6.68 -1.47
CA TYR A 251 4.95 6.31 -0.63
C TYR A 251 4.86 7.15 0.64
N ILE A 252 5.96 7.31 1.38
CA ILE A 252 5.99 8.10 2.63
C ILE A 252 5.72 9.58 2.36
N ALA A 253 6.25 10.14 1.27
CA ALA A 253 5.97 11.52 0.88
C ALA A 253 4.47 11.71 0.59
N SER A 254 3.89 10.81 -0.21
CA SER A 254 2.45 10.81 -0.48
C SER A 254 1.61 10.63 0.79
N LEU A 255 2.04 9.77 1.71
CA LEU A 255 1.36 9.56 2.98
C LEU A 255 1.43 10.81 3.86
N THR A 256 2.56 11.52 3.86
CA THR A 256 2.71 12.81 4.55
C THR A 256 1.70 13.84 4.03
N ASP A 257 1.52 13.93 2.71
CA ASP A 257 0.47 14.79 2.12
C ASP A 257 -0.93 14.37 2.55
N SER A 258 -1.19 13.05 2.61
CA SER A 258 -2.48 12.52 3.07
C SER A 258 -2.74 12.84 4.53
N LEU A 259 -1.71 12.82 5.39
CA LEU A 259 -1.82 13.23 6.79
C LEU A 259 -2.14 14.74 6.91
N HIS A 260 -1.48 15.60 6.12
CA HIS A 260 -1.79 17.02 6.11
C HIS A 260 -3.21 17.31 5.59
N ALA A 261 -3.66 16.59 4.56
CA ALA A 261 -5.03 16.70 4.07
C ALA A 261 -6.05 16.22 5.10
N ALA A 262 -5.73 15.16 5.86
CA ALA A 262 -6.57 14.68 6.96
C ALA A 262 -6.66 15.73 8.08
N ASP A 263 -5.54 16.34 8.50
CA ASP A 263 -5.53 17.44 9.49
C ASP A 263 -6.42 18.59 9.03
N ALA A 264 -6.21 19.05 7.79
CA ALA A 264 -6.96 20.17 7.23
C ALA A 264 -8.46 19.90 7.16
N ARG A 265 -8.88 18.64 6.92
CA ARG A 265 -10.29 18.27 6.92
C ARG A 265 -10.85 18.13 8.32
N LEU A 266 -10.14 17.47 9.24
CA LEU A 266 -10.62 17.19 10.60
C LEU A 266 -10.62 18.45 11.47
N ALA A 267 -9.72 19.40 11.21
CA ALA A 267 -9.67 20.69 11.90
C ALA A 267 -10.69 21.72 11.38
N ASP A 268 -11.43 21.40 10.31
CA ASP A 268 -12.39 22.35 9.74
C ASP A 268 -13.64 22.47 10.63
N SER A 269 -13.82 23.63 11.24
CA SER A 269 -14.95 23.94 12.13
C SER A 269 -16.26 24.18 11.38
N ASP A 270 -16.20 24.51 10.08
CA ASP A 270 -17.38 24.67 9.23
C ASP A 270 -17.19 23.98 7.87
N PRO A 271 -17.22 22.63 7.86
CA PRO A 271 -16.95 21.87 6.65
C PRO A 271 -17.97 22.14 5.54
N ALA A 272 -19.19 22.59 5.86
CA ALA A 272 -20.21 22.85 4.85
C ALA A 272 -19.90 24.13 4.06
N ALA A 273 -19.41 25.17 4.73
CA ALA A 273 -18.99 26.42 4.08
C ALA A 273 -17.69 26.27 3.30
N HIS A 274 -16.76 25.44 3.80
CA HIS A 274 -15.43 25.29 3.23
C HIS A 274 -15.24 24.09 2.30
N ASP A 275 -16.32 23.35 1.99
CA ASP A 275 -16.26 22.15 1.15
C ASP A 275 -15.80 22.47 -0.28
N PRO A 276 -14.56 22.10 -0.67
CA PRO A 276 -14.05 22.37 -2.01
C PRO A 276 -14.76 21.54 -3.08
N VAL A 277 -15.45 20.46 -2.70
CA VAL A 277 -16.21 19.59 -3.63
C VAL A 277 -17.71 19.86 -3.59
N HIS A 278 -18.14 20.94 -2.92
CA HIS A 278 -19.51 21.46 -2.93
C HIS A 278 -20.60 20.41 -2.67
N GLY A 279 -20.38 19.51 -1.70
CA GLY A 279 -21.31 18.46 -1.32
C GLY A 279 -21.26 17.21 -2.20
N ALA A 280 -20.27 17.08 -3.09
CA ALA A 280 -20.08 15.86 -3.86
C ALA A 280 -19.88 14.66 -2.94
N THR A 281 -20.50 13.54 -3.30
CA THR A 281 -20.44 12.26 -2.58
C THR A 281 -19.76 11.17 -3.40
N ASN A 282 -19.52 11.44 -4.69
CA ASN A 282 -18.99 10.48 -5.64
C ASN A 282 -17.89 11.13 -6.46
N TRP A 283 -16.88 10.34 -6.82
CA TRP A 283 -15.82 10.77 -7.71
C TRP A 283 -15.28 9.59 -8.53
N TYR A 284 -14.54 9.91 -9.59
CA TYR A 284 -13.69 8.95 -10.28
C TYR A 284 -12.53 9.70 -10.97
N SER A 285 -11.47 8.98 -11.32
CA SER A 285 -10.36 9.52 -12.10
C SER A 285 -10.46 9.09 -13.58
N PRO A 286 -10.80 9.99 -14.52
CA PRO A 286 -10.84 9.65 -15.94
C PRO A 286 -9.51 9.12 -16.46
N LYS A 287 -8.40 9.73 -16.03
CA LYS A 287 -7.05 9.28 -16.40
C LYS A 287 -6.77 7.85 -15.94
N ALA A 288 -7.13 7.48 -14.71
CA ALA A 288 -6.98 6.11 -14.24
C ALA A 288 -7.82 5.14 -15.08
N LEU A 289 -9.09 5.47 -15.37
CA LEU A 289 -9.96 4.66 -16.21
C LEU A 289 -9.38 4.42 -17.60
N ARG A 290 -8.91 5.50 -18.26
CA ARG A 290 -8.29 5.39 -19.59
C ARG A 290 -7.03 4.52 -19.57
N SER A 291 -6.21 4.62 -18.52
CA SER A 291 -5.00 3.78 -18.37
C SER A 291 -5.33 2.29 -18.25
N MET A 292 -6.52 1.96 -17.74
CA MET A 292 -7.03 0.59 -17.64
C MET A 292 -7.87 0.17 -18.85
N GLY A 293 -8.05 1.03 -19.86
CA GLY A 293 -8.94 0.78 -21.00
C GLY A 293 -10.42 0.75 -20.64
N LEU A 294 -10.80 1.37 -19.51
CA LEU A 294 -12.17 1.40 -19.00
C LEU A 294 -12.88 2.70 -19.38
N GLN A 295 -14.19 2.61 -19.56
CA GLN A 295 -15.05 3.77 -19.79
C GLN A 295 -15.51 4.40 -18.46
N PRO A 296 -15.91 5.69 -18.46
CA PRO A 296 -16.60 6.29 -17.33
C PRO A 296 -17.79 5.44 -16.89
N PRO A 297 -18.03 5.29 -15.58
CA PRO A 297 -19.09 4.42 -15.10
C PRO A 297 -20.46 4.96 -15.49
N ASP A 298 -21.40 4.08 -15.84
CA ASP A 298 -22.73 4.48 -16.33
C ASP A 298 -23.53 5.34 -15.35
N TRP A 299 -23.33 5.14 -14.04
CA TRP A 299 -23.97 5.96 -13.02
C TRP A 299 -23.56 7.43 -13.12
N SER A 300 -22.33 7.74 -13.58
CA SER A 300 -21.84 9.13 -13.72
C SER A 300 -22.69 9.98 -14.67
N LYS A 301 -23.41 9.35 -15.61
CA LYS A 301 -24.33 10.03 -16.54
C LYS A 301 -25.58 10.59 -15.87
N LYS A 302 -25.95 10.05 -14.70
CA LYS A 302 -27.14 10.45 -13.93
C LYS A 302 -26.82 11.49 -12.86
N PHE A 303 -25.55 11.73 -12.61
CA PHE A 303 -25.08 12.56 -11.52
C PHE A 303 -24.72 13.95 -12.03
N LYS A 304 -24.88 14.96 -11.17
CA LYS A 304 -24.47 16.32 -11.49
C LYS A 304 -22.99 16.47 -11.20
N ARG A 305 -22.19 16.79 -12.23
CA ARG A 305 -20.77 17.12 -12.06
C ARG A 305 -20.61 18.43 -11.28
N VAL A 306 -19.59 18.45 -10.43
CA VAL A 306 -19.15 19.61 -9.67
C VAL A 306 -17.79 20.02 -10.18
N LYS A 307 -17.65 21.31 -10.52
CA LYS A 307 -16.35 21.89 -10.85
C LYS A 307 -15.62 22.20 -9.55
N VAL A 308 -14.41 21.66 -9.40
CA VAL A 308 -13.55 21.87 -8.22
C VAL A 308 -12.36 22.72 -8.65
N GLU A 309 -12.17 23.86 -7.99
CA GLU A 309 -11.06 24.75 -8.30
C GLU A 309 -9.71 24.05 -8.02
N GLY A 310 -8.76 24.19 -8.94
CA GLY A 310 -7.41 23.62 -8.80
C GLY A 310 -7.33 22.10 -8.99
N ILE A 311 -8.40 21.45 -9.45
CA ILE A 311 -8.40 20.04 -9.84
C ILE A 311 -8.61 19.94 -11.35
N ASP A 312 -7.72 19.21 -12.02
CA ASP A 312 -7.88 18.88 -13.44
C ASP A 312 -9.00 17.83 -13.59
N ASP A 313 -9.94 18.07 -14.52
CA ASP A 313 -11.03 17.14 -14.85
C ASP A 313 -10.49 15.79 -15.31
N ASP A 314 -9.26 15.71 -15.82
CA ASP A 314 -8.61 14.44 -16.14
C ASP A 314 -8.12 13.69 -14.90
N ASP A 315 -7.81 14.40 -13.82
CA ASP A 315 -7.37 13.79 -12.57
C ASP A 315 -8.56 13.30 -11.74
N PHE A 316 -9.58 14.14 -11.52
CA PHE A 316 -10.80 13.76 -10.83
C PHE A 316 -12.02 14.49 -11.36
N ILE A 317 -13.13 13.75 -11.43
CA ILE A 317 -14.47 14.31 -11.62
C ILE A 317 -15.26 14.05 -10.35
N PHE A 318 -15.69 15.12 -9.68
CA PHE A 318 -16.56 15.07 -8.49
C PHE A 318 -18.02 15.26 -8.88
N MET A 319 -18.91 14.57 -8.17
CA MET A 319 -20.32 14.47 -8.53
C MET A 319 -21.26 14.40 -7.33
N ILE A 320 -22.43 14.98 -7.51
CA ILE A 320 -23.56 14.94 -6.57
C ILE A 320 -24.65 14.07 -7.17
N ASP A 321 -25.19 13.14 -6.37
CA ASP A 321 -26.43 12.45 -6.71
C ASP A 321 -27.63 13.40 -6.49
N PRO A 322 -28.34 13.83 -7.55
CA PRO A 322 -29.48 14.71 -7.42
C PRO A 322 -30.70 14.03 -6.78
N ALA A 323 -30.75 12.70 -6.74
CA ALA A 323 -31.90 11.96 -6.24
C ALA A 323 -31.97 11.89 -4.72
N LYS A 324 -30.84 12.04 -4.00
CA LYS A 324 -30.71 11.98 -2.52
C LYS A 324 -31.72 11.01 -1.84
N ASP A 325 -31.97 9.84 -2.42
CA ASP A 325 -32.86 8.83 -1.84
C ASP A 325 -32.12 7.87 -0.91
N GLY A 326 -30.89 8.22 -0.51
CA GLY A 326 -30.04 7.42 0.36
C GLY A 326 -29.38 6.22 -0.33
N LYS A 327 -29.47 6.10 -1.67
CA LYS A 327 -28.81 5.01 -2.41
C LYS A 327 -27.39 5.42 -2.83
N GLN A 328 -26.45 4.57 -2.46
CA GLN A 328 -25.00 4.79 -2.60
C GLN A 328 -24.49 4.03 -3.84
N TYR A 329 -24.00 4.73 -4.86
CA TYR A 329 -23.52 4.07 -6.08
C TYR A 329 -22.00 3.88 -6.07
N LEU A 330 -21.57 2.61 -6.10
CA LEU A 330 -20.17 2.20 -6.01
C LEU A 330 -19.52 2.00 -7.38
N TYR A 331 -18.22 2.28 -7.47
CA TYR A 331 -17.40 1.86 -8.59
C TYR A 331 -17.01 0.37 -8.44
N ARG A 332 -17.02 -0.35 -9.56
CA ARG A 332 -16.36 -1.65 -9.67
C ARG A 332 -15.28 -1.56 -10.75
N PRO A 333 -14.09 -2.15 -10.51
CA PRO A 333 -13.08 -2.34 -11.56
C PRO A 333 -13.61 -3.12 -12.79
N ASP A 334 -14.71 -3.85 -12.64
CA ASP A 334 -15.37 -4.60 -13.73
C ASP A 334 -16.40 -3.78 -14.55
N GLY A 335 -16.55 -2.48 -14.27
CA GLY A 335 -17.48 -1.60 -14.99
C GLY A 335 -18.96 -1.74 -14.61
N THR A 336 -19.32 -2.59 -13.65
CA THR A 336 -20.73 -2.77 -13.24
C THR A 336 -21.10 -1.97 -11.98
N ALA A 337 -22.18 -1.19 -12.04
CA ALA A 337 -22.76 -0.55 -10.87
C ALA A 337 -23.73 -1.52 -10.18
N ARG A 338 -23.69 -1.63 -8.85
CA ARG A 338 -24.85 -2.08 -8.07
C ARG A 338 -25.21 -1.00 -7.05
N PRO A 339 -26.52 -0.79 -6.80
CA PRO A 339 -27.01 0.13 -5.79
C PRO A 339 -26.58 -0.28 -4.38
#